data_AF-A0A973LCD3-F1
#
_entry.id   AF-A0A973LCD3-F1
#
_cell.length_a   1.000
_cell.length_b   1.000
_cell.length_c   1.000
_cell.angle_alpha   90.00
_cell.angle_beta   90.00
_cell.angle_gamma   90.00
#
_symmetry.space_group_name_H-M   'P 1'
#
loop_
_entity.id
_entity.type
_entity.pdbx_description
1 polymer ?
#
loop_
_entity_poly.entity_id
_entity_poly.type
_entity_poly.pdbx_seq_one_letter_code
_entity_poly.pdbx_strand_id
1 'polypeptide(L)'
;MTGCISLLIAAAFAYGRRWTVPRPPIGVFRSSDLVFMTVMVVAAPLLYLHLPGTFVAAVFGLVGLVAVQATLAPVMGGRAGLLAATALCAGTFAAWASGHSLPTRVFSDAVLAIAVVGVGNLWVQGGLRAGQVAAFSSVLTGYDLIATTMTDVTHRFAAHVQGLPFAPVFELAGGHTPVSIGLGDLVMLAVFPLAMDKAFGRRAGIAAAATGVAVCAGVGMLFVAGAADSSLPLLTVLGPVIVTQYVVRRRSVARERRVVEWRSQTAAPARPTGPAPAVSAALAVAIPEWVSAGDWMAIDGDRVVGVGSAPGLARKDARERGCLAVPVVRQR
;
A
#
# COMPACT_ATOMS: atom_id res chain seq x y z
N MET A 1 16.69 14.18 3.78
CA MET A 1 15.76 14.12 2.63
C MET A 1 15.80 12.80 1.87
N THR A 2 16.87 12.47 1.13
CA THR A 2 16.94 11.27 0.26
C THR A 2 16.79 9.94 1.00
N GLY A 3 17.29 9.84 2.24
CA GLY A 3 17.13 8.65 3.08
C GLY A 3 15.67 8.30 3.37
N CYS A 4 14.85 9.26 3.80
CA CYS A 4 13.42 9.02 4.11
C CYS A 4 12.63 8.58 2.87
N ILE A 5 12.87 9.24 1.73
CA ILE A 5 12.22 8.88 0.45
C ILE A 5 12.65 7.48 0.01
N SER A 6 13.93 7.15 0.13
CA SER A 6 14.45 5.81 -0.20
C SER A 6 13.83 4.75 0.70
N LEU A 7 13.70 5.03 2.01
CA LEU A 7 13.04 4.14 2.97
C LEU A 7 11.55 3.97 2.65
N LEU A 8 10.84 5.05 2.29
CA LEU A 8 9.43 4.98 1.88
C LEU A 8 9.24 4.09 0.65
N ILE A 9 10.05 4.29 -0.40
CA ILE A 9 9.99 3.49 -1.63
C ILE A 9 10.36 2.03 -1.31
N ALA A 10 11.41 1.79 -0.52
CA ALA A 10 11.81 0.45 -0.11
C ALA A 10 10.72 -0.24 0.71
N ALA A 11 10.06 0.47 1.63
CA ALA A 11 8.93 -0.03 2.40
C ALA A 11 7.75 -0.37 1.48
N ALA A 12 7.46 0.46 0.47
CA ALA A 12 6.42 0.20 -0.52
C ALA A 12 6.69 -1.12 -1.29
N PHE A 13 7.93 -1.34 -1.75
CA PHE A 13 8.35 -2.59 -2.40
C PHE A 13 8.29 -3.80 -1.46
N ALA A 14 8.83 -3.65 -0.25
CA ALA A 14 8.83 -4.72 0.74
C ALA A 14 7.40 -5.12 1.10
N TYR A 15 6.52 -4.13 1.24
CA TYR A 15 5.12 -4.35 1.55
C TYR A 15 4.41 -5.14 0.44
N GLY A 16 4.52 -4.67 -0.81
CA GLY A 16 3.86 -5.30 -1.96
C GLY A 16 4.32 -6.72 -2.28
N ARG A 17 5.51 -7.09 -1.81
CA ARG A 17 6.06 -8.46 -1.96
C ARG A 17 5.61 -9.40 -0.86
N ARG A 18 5.40 -8.90 0.35
CA ARG A 18 5.09 -9.73 1.53
C ARG A 18 3.60 -9.85 1.77
N TRP A 19 2.83 -8.78 1.53
CA TRP A 19 1.42 -8.73 1.87
C TRP A 19 0.55 -8.46 0.64
N THR A 20 -0.55 -9.21 0.58
CA THR A 20 -1.61 -8.98 -0.40
C THR A 20 -2.68 -8.14 0.26
N VAL A 21 -2.98 -6.97 -0.31
CA VAL A 21 -4.09 -6.17 0.18
C VAL A 21 -5.39 -6.89 -0.20
N PRO A 22 -6.30 -7.15 0.76
CA PRO A 22 -7.62 -7.69 0.46
C PRO A 22 -8.24 -6.82 -0.62
N ARG A 23 -8.68 -7.43 -1.72
CA ARG A 23 -9.23 -6.65 -2.84
C ARG A 23 -10.38 -5.80 -2.29
N PRO A 24 -10.37 -4.47 -2.46
CA PRO A 24 -11.58 -3.71 -2.24
C PRO A 24 -12.66 -4.24 -3.20
N PRO A 25 -13.95 -4.08 -2.88
CA PRO A 25 -15.05 -4.45 -3.78
C PRO A 25 -15.06 -3.65 -5.10
N ILE A 26 -14.18 -2.66 -5.23
CA ILE A 26 -14.01 -1.83 -6.41
C ILE A 26 -13.33 -2.68 -7.50
N GLY A 27 -14.00 -2.79 -8.64
CA GLY A 27 -13.55 -3.58 -9.79
C GLY A 27 -12.22 -3.12 -10.39
N VAL A 28 -11.85 -3.72 -11.53
CA VAL A 28 -10.62 -3.40 -12.26
C VAL A 28 -10.52 -1.89 -12.51
N PHE A 29 -9.40 -1.27 -12.10
CA PHE A 29 -9.14 0.16 -12.26
C PHE A 29 -9.34 0.62 -13.72
N ARG A 30 -10.38 1.42 -13.97
CA ARG A 30 -10.75 1.94 -15.29
C ARG A 30 -10.19 3.34 -15.51
N SER A 31 -10.19 3.80 -16.76
CA SER A 31 -9.83 5.19 -17.07
C SER A 31 -10.80 6.21 -16.47
N SER A 32 -12.08 5.83 -16.27
CA SER A 32 -13.05 6.65 -15.54
C SER A 32 -12.59 6.95 -14.11
N ASP A 33 -11.99 5.97 -13.44
CA ASP A 33 -11.52 6.11 -12.06
C ASP A 33 -10.35 7.09 -12.01
N LEU A 34 -9.47 7.02 -13.01
CA LEU A 34 -8.37 7.98 -13.18
C LEU A 34 -8.90 9.41 -13.37
N VAL A 35 -9.91 9.61 -14.23
CA VAL A 35 -10.53 10.93 -14.44
C VAL A 35 -11.15 11.45 -13.15
N PHE A 36 -11.94 10.62 -12.46
CA PHE A 36 -12.54 10.99 -11.18
C PHE A 36 -11.49 11.37 -10.13
N MET A 37 -10.44 10.57 -9.99
CA MET A 37 -9.34 10.86 -9.07
C MET A 37 -8.61 12.16 -9.44
N THR A 38 -8.40 12.41 -10.73
CA THR A 38 -7.78 13.66 -11.21
C THR A 38 -8.63 14.86 -10.85
N VAL A 39 -9.94 14.80 -11.14
CA VAL A 39 -10.88 15.87 -10.78
C VAL A 39 -10.89 16.10 -9.27
N MET A 40 -10.96 15.03 -8.47
CA MET A 40 -10.93 15.14 -7.01
C MET A 40 -9.63 15.76 -6.50
N VAL A 41 -8.47 15.36 -7.01
CA VAL A 41 -7.16 15.89 -6.57
C VAL A 41 -7.01 17.36 -6.95
N VAL A 42 -7.48 17.77 -8.13
CA VAL A 42 -7.46 19.18 -8.57
C VAL A 42 -8.46 20.03 -7.77
N ALA A 43 -9.64 19.49 -7.48
CA ALA A 43 -10.69 20.22 -6.78
C ALA A 43 -10.45 20.31 -5.25
N ALA A 44 -9.78 19.32 -4.65
CA ALA A 44 -9.64 19.22 -3.20
C ALA A 44 -8.94 20.44 -2.57
N PRO A 45 -7.79 20.94 -3.06
CA PRO A 45 -7.17 22.14 -2.51
C PRO A 45 -8.09 23.37 -2.56
N LEU A 46 -8.84 23.54 -3.66
CA LEU A 46 -9.80 24.63 -3.81
C LEU A 46 -10.94 24.52 -2.79
N LEU A 47 -11.48 23.32 -2.59
CA LEU A 47 -12.54 23.09 -1.61
C LEU A 47 -12.03 23.34 -0.18
N TYR A 48 -10.84 22.83 0.15
CA TYR A 48 -10.26 22.96 1.50
C TYR A 48 -9.96 24.40 1.88
N LEU A 49 -9.61 25.27 0.92
CA LEU A 49 -9.43 26.70 1.18
C LEU A 49 -10.70 27.41 1.67
N HIS A 50 -11.88 26.84 1.46
CA HIS A 50 -13.16 27.41 1.90
C HIS A 50 -13.64 26.81 3.24
N LEU A 51 -12.90 25.85 3.80
CA LEU A 51 -13.29 25.15 5.02
C LEU A 51 -12.46 25.62 6.22
N PRO A 52 -13.00 25.54 7.45
CA PRO A 52 -12.19 25.77 8.64
C PRO A 52 -11.05 24.74 8.74
N GLY A 53 -9.87 25.17 9.17
CA GLY A 53 -8.70 24.28 9.29
C GLY A 53 -8.95 23.05 10.16
N THR A 54 -9.78 23.16 11.21
CA THR A 54 -10.18 22.02 12.05
C THR A 54 -10.98 20.96 11.28
N PHE A 55 -11.82 21.39 10.34
CA PHE A 55 -12.56 20.48 9.47
C PHE A 55 -11.63 19.79 8.47
N VAL A 56 -10.70 20.54 7.88
CA VAL A 56 -9.65 19.99 6.99
C VAL A 56 -8.81 18.95 7.73
N ALA A 57 -8.36 19.25 8.95
CA ALA A 57 -7.61 18.33 9.80
C ALA A 57 -8.43 17.07 10.16
N ALA A 58 -9.73 17.22 10.45
CA ALA A 58 -10.61 16.09 10.73
C ALA A 58 -10.78 15.17 9.50
N VAL A 59 -10.94 15.75 8.31
CA VAL A 59 -11.01 15.00 7.04
C VAL A 59 -9.71 14.24 6.80
N PHE A 60 -8.55 14.89 6.91
CA PHE A 60 -7.26 14.22 6.74
C PHE A 60 -7.00 13.17 7.82
N GLY A 61 -7.40 13.43 9.07
CA GLY A 61 -7.32 12.46 10.15
C GLY A 61 -8.17 11.22 9.89
N LEU A 62 -9.39 11.39 9.39
CA LEU A 62 -10.28 10.27 9.02
C LEU A 62 -9.73 9.48 7.83
N VAL A 63 -9.31 10.16 6.76
CA VAL A 63 -8.71 9.53 5.59
C VAL A 63 -7.42 8.79 5.97
N GLY A 64 -6.57 9.43 6.80
CA GLY A 64 -5.36 8.84 7.33
C GLY A 64 -5.63 7.60 8.18
N LEU A 65 -6.62 7.66 9.09
CA LEU A 65 -7.02 6.53 9.92
C LEU A 65 -7.44 5.32 9.06
N VAL A 66 -8.32 5.55 8.08
CA VAL A 66 -8.80 4.49 7.16
C VAL A 66 -7.66 3.93 6.33
N ALA A 67 -6.80 4.79 5.77
CA ALA A 67 -5.66 4.36 4.97
C ALA A 67 -4.67 3.54 5.81
N VAL A 68 -4.28 4.02 6.99
CA VAL A 68 -3.35 3.33 7.90
C VAL A 68 -3.94 2.00 8.37
N GLN A 69 -5.22 1.97 8.74
CA GLN A 69 -5.90 0.74 9.12
C GLN A 69 -5.89 -0.28 7.98
N ALA A 70 -6.20 0.15 6.75
CA ALA A 70 -6.17 -0.71 5.57
C ALA A 70 -4.75 -1.24 5.27
N THR A 71 -3.72 -0.42 5.50
CA THR A 71 -2.31 -0.84 5.35
C THR A 71 -1.89 -1.85 6.41
N LEU A 72 -2.27 -1.63 7.68
CA LEU A 72 -1.80 -2.45 8.81
C LEU A 72 -2.62 -3.73 9.00
N ALA A 73 -3.88 -3.78 8.57
CA ALA A 73 -4.74 -4.93 8.76
C ALA A 73 -4.18 -6.25 8.18
N PRO A 74 -3.53 -6.29 6.99
CA PRO A 74 -2.88 -7.50 6.48
C PRO A 74 -1.63 -7.92 7.26
N VAL A 75 -1.00 -7.00 8.00
CA VAL A 75 0.26 -7.23 8.72
C VAL A 75 0.00 -7.72 10.14
N MET A 76 -0.91 -7.04 10.85
CA MET A 76 -1.18 -7.26 12.27
C MET A 76 -2.52 -7.97 12.53
N GLY A 77 -3.34 -8.16 11.50
CA GLY A 77 -4.74 -8.57 11.63
C GLY A 77 -5.69 -7.37 11.80
N GLY A 78 -6.98 -7.57 11.50
CA GLY A 78 -7.96 -6.48 11.41
C GLY A 78 -8.13 -5.66 12.69
N ARG A 79 -8.28 -6.32 13.85
CA ARG A 79 -8.46 -5.63 15.15
C ARG A 79 -7.20 -4.92 15.61
N ALA A 80 -6.04 -5.58 15.56
CA ALA A 80 -4.78 -4.98 15.98
C ALA A 80 -4.37 -3.83 15.05
N GLY A 81 -4.60 -3.96 13.74
CA GLY A 81 -4.38 -2.88 12.77
C GLY A 81 -5.27 -1.66 13.03
N LEU A 82 -6.54 -1.86 13.39
CA LEU A 82 -7.44 -0.77 13.78
C LEU A 82 -6.97 -0.08 15.07
N LEU A 83 -6.58 -0.85 16.09
CA LEU A 83 -6.05 -0.30 17.34
C LEU A 83 -4.77 0.50 17.10
N ALA A 84 -3.84 -0.02 16.30
CA ALA A 84 -2.60 0.68 15.95
C ALA A 84 -2.87 1.96 15.16
N ALA A 85 -3.76 1.93 14.16
CA ALA A 85 -4.14 3.11 13.39
C ALA A 85 -4.80 4.17 14.27
N THR A 86 -5.73 3.75 15.15
CA THR A 86 -6.42 4.64 16.09
C THR A 86 -5.43 5.25 17.08
N ALA A 87 -4.53 4.45 17.65
CA ALA A 87 -3.51 4.94 18.58
C ALA A 87 -2.57 5.96 17.91
N LEU A 88 -2.15 5.71 16.67
CA LEU A 88 -1.30 6.62 15.92
C LEU A 88 -2.01 7.94 15.60
N CYS A 89 -3.26 7.89 15.11
CA CYS A 89 -4.04 9.10 14.84
C CYS A 89 -4.40 9.87 16.12
N ALA A 90 -4.83 9.18 17.18
CA ALA A 90 -5.11 9.81 18.47
C ALA A 90 -3.85 10.44 19.08
N GLY A 91 -2.70 9.76 18.98
CA GLY A 91 -1.41 10.31 19.41
C GLY A 91 -0.99 11.56 18.62
N THR A 92 -1.23 11.56 17.31
CA THR A 92 -1.00 12.75 16.45
C THR A 92 -1.85 13.93 16.92
N PHE A 93 -3.15 13.70 17.12
CA PHE A 93 -4.07 14.75 17.58
C PHE A 93 -3.75 15.23 18.99
N ALA A 94 -3.45 14.31 19.92
CA ALA A 94 -3.09 14.65 21.30
C ALA A 94 -1.80 15.47 21.37
N ALA A 95 -0.78 15.12 20.56
CA ALA A 95 0.45 15.89 20.45
C ALA A 95 0.17 17.33 19.97
N TRP A 96 -0.68 17.47 18.95
CA TRP A 96 -1.07 18.77 18.40
C TRP A 96 -1.86 19.60 19.41
N ALA A 97 -2.87 19.00 20.04
CA ALA A 97 -3.71 19.66 21.04
C ALA A 97 -2.90 20.10 22.28
N SER A 98 -1.80 19.39 22.58
CA SER A 98 -0.88 19.73 23.67
C SER A 98 0.19 20.75 23.28
N GLY A 99 0.19 21.26 22.04
CA GLY A 99 1.17 22.24 21.55
C GLY A 99 2.57 21.67 21.23
N HIS A 100 2.75 20.35 21.19
CA HIS A 100 4.04 19.72 20.92
C HIS A 100 4.28 19.57 19.41
N SER A 101 5.00 20.53 18.80
CA SER A 101 5.23 20.59 17.35
C SER A 101 6.02 19.40 16.78
N LEU A 102 7.11 18.98 17.44
CA LEU A 102 7.95 17.87 16.95
C LEU A 102 7.21 16.52 16.98
N PRO A 103 6.57 16.08 18.09
CA PRO A 103 5.77 14.85 18.08
C PRO A 103 4.60 14.89 17.10
N THR A 104 3.94 16.05 16.94
CA THR A 104 2.86 16.22 15.95
C THR A 104 3.35 15.93 14.54
N ARG A 105 4.51 16.48 14.18
CA ARG A 105 5.15 16.27 12.88
C ARG A 105 5.52 14.81 12.67
N VAL A 106 6.26 14.22 13.61
CA VAL A 106 6.73 12.82 13.52
C VAL A 106 5.57 11.84 13.36
N PHE A 107 4.49 12.00 14.13
CA PHE A 107 3.33 11.13 13.99
C PHE A 107 2.55 11.38 12.70
N SER A 108 2.40 12.64 12.28
CA SER A 108 1.76 12.96 10.99
C SER A 108 2.53 12.37 9.82
N ASP A 109 3.86 12.49 9.80
CA ASP A 109 4.74 11.91 8.79
C ASP A 109 4.65 10.38 8.79
N ALA A 110 4.55 9.75 9.96
CA ALA A 110 4.36 8.31 10.08
C ALA A 110 3.00 7.85 9.51
N VAL A 111 1.91 8.55 9.84
CA VAL A 111 0.57 8.31 9.25
C VAL A 111 0.64 8.42 7.74
N LEU A 112 1.25 9.50 7.23
CA LEU A 112 1.35 9.76 5.80
C LEU A 112 2.18 8.70 5.08
N ALA A 113 3.33 8.31 5.64
CA ALA A 113 4.20 7.29 5.06
C ALA A 113 3.49 5.92 4.99
N ILE A 114 2.82 5.50 6.07
CA ILE A 114 2.07 4.23 6.10
C ILE A 114 0.89 4.28 5.13
N ALA A 115 0.17 5.41 5.06
CA ALA A 115 -0.93 5.60 4.13
C ALA A 115 -0.44 5.51 2.67
N VAL A 116 0.65 6.21 2.31
CA VAL A 116 1.22 6.20 0.94
C VAL A 116 1.67 4.78 0.55
N VAL A 117 2.35 4.06 1.45
CA VAL A 117 2.76 2.66 1.23
C VAL A 117 1.56 1.76 0.93
N GLY A 118 0.50 1.86 1.73
CA GLY A 118 -0.68 1.01 1.56
C GLY A 118 -1.53 1.40 0.36
N VAL A 119 -1.84 2.69 0.19
CA VAL A 119 -2.63 3.20 -0.94
C VAL A 119 -1.93 2.89 -2.25
N GLY A 120 -0.61 3.10 -2.34
CA GLY A 120 0.12 2.82 -3.56
C GLY A 120 0.13 1.34 -3.92
N ASN A 121 0.31 0.47 -2.92
CA ASN A 121 0.17 -0.98 -3.11
C ASN A 121 -1.26 -1.37 -3.47
N LEU A 122 -2.26 -0.78 -2.83
CA LEU A 122 -3.67 -1.03 -3.11
C LEU A 122 -4.00 -0.69 -4.57
N TRP A 123 -3.56 0.46 -5.07
CA TRP A 123 -3.81 0.86 -6.46
C TRP A 123 -3.11 -0.08 -7.45
N VAL A 124 -1.82 -0.37 -7.23
CA VAL A 124 -1.05 -1.22 -8.14
C VAL A 124 -1.58 -2.67 -8.14
N GLN A 125 -1.92 -3.21 -6.97
CA GLN A 125 -2.54 -4.53 -6.83
C GLN A 125 -4.00 -4.56 -7.30
N GLY A 126 -4.72 -3.44 -7.23
CA GLY A 126 -6.09 -3.25 -7.71
C GLY A 126 -6.21 -3.13 -9.23
N GLY A 127 -5.10 -2.91 -9.93
CA GLY A 127 -5.06 -2.94 -11.40
C GLY A 127 -4.42 -1.72 -12.06
N LEU A 128 -4.07 -0.68 -11.30
CA LEU A 128 -3.52 0.58 -11.85
C LEU A 128 -2.30 0.33 -12.75
N ARG A 129 -2.40 0.66 -14.03
CA ARG A 129 -1.37 0.43 -15.05
C ARG A 129 -0.27 1.49 -15.00
N ALA A 130 0.93 1.16 -15.48
CA ALA A 130 2.04 2.12 -15.54
C ALA A 130 1.68 3.30 -16.47
N GLY A 131 0.97 3.03 -17.57
CA GLY A 131 0.45 4.08 -18.45
C GLY A 131 -0.58 4.99 -17.79
N GLN A 132 -1.40 4.46 -16.86
CA GLN A 132 -2.34 5.30 -16.09
C GLN A 132 -1.61 6.19 -15.10
N VAL A 133 -0.56 5.70 -14.44
CA VAL A 133 0.31 6.51 -13.57
C VAL A 133 1.00 7.62 -14.38
N ALA A 134 1.52 7.30 -15.57
CA ALA A 134 2.14 8.29 -16.44
C ALA A 134 1.14 9.36 -16.92
N ALA A 135 -0.06 8.96 -17.33
CA ALA A 135 -1.12 9.89 -17.71
C ALA A 135 -1.54 10.77 -16.52
N PHE A 136 -1.74 10.17 -15.34
CA PHE A 136 -2.05 10.90 -14.11
C PHE A 136 -0.97 11.93 -13.79
N SER A 137 0.29 11.51 -13.80
CA SER A 137 1.43 12.38 -13.54
C SER A 137 1.53 13.50 -14.57
N SER A 138 1.24 13.24 -15.85
CA SER A 138 1.23 14.28 -16.88
C SER A 138 0.18 15.36 -16.60
N VAL A 139 -1.03 14.96 -16.15
CA VAL A 139 -2.07 15.92 -15.81
C VAL A 139 -1.70 16.71 -14.55
N LEU A 140 -1.18 16.03 -13.51
CA LEU A 140 -0.74 16.70 -12.30
C LEU A 140 0.43 17.65 -12.56
N THR A 141 1.39 17.31 -13.43
CA THR A 141 2.43 18.23 -13.87
C THR A 141 1.85 19.50 -14.50
N GLY A 142 0.85 19.35 -15.38
CA GLY A 142 0.16 20.48 -15.99
C GLY A 142 -0.58 21.33 -14.96
N TYR A 143 -1.30 20.68 -14.04
CA TYR A 143 -1.98 21.35 -12.94
C TYR A 143 -1.00 22.11 -12.04
N ASP A 144 0.08 21.48 -11.57
CA ASP A 144 1.05 22.10 -10.67
C ASP A 144 1.76 23.27 -11.35
N LEU A 145 2.09 23.15 -12.64
CA LEU A 145 2.67 24.26 -13.39
C LEU A 145 1.71 25.45 -13.43
N ILE A 146 0.42 25.23 -13.75
CA ILE A 146 -0.59 26.29 -13.77
C ILE A 146 -0.82 26.84 -12.36
N ALA A 147 -0.97 25.96 -11.37
CA ALA A 147 -1.26 26.32 -10.00
C ALA A 147 -0.12 27.11 -9.36
N THR A 148 1.14 26.85 -9.73
CA THR A 148 2.30 27.56 -9.19
C THR A 148 2.68 28.79 -9.99
N THR A 149 2.53 28.78 -11.33
CA THR A 149 2.94 29.93 -12.16
C THR A 149 1.83 30.95 -12.39
N MET A 150 0.57 30.52 -12.40
CA MET A 150 -0.57 31.37 -12.73
C MET A 150 -1.49 31.66 -11.54
N THR A 151 -1.29 31.02 -10.38
CA THR A 151 -2.16 31.20 -9.21
C THR A 151 -1.39 31.17 -7.89
N ASP A 152 -2.01 31.70 -6.83
CA ASP A 152 -1.50 31.56 -5.44
C ASP A 152 -2.15 30.39 -4.68
N VAL A 153 -2.83 29.46 -5.37
CA VAL A 153 -3.60 28.39 -4.73
C VAL A 153 -2.69 27.50 -3.88
N THR A 154 -1.55 27.08 -4.42
CA THR A 154 -0.62 26.18 -3.72
C THR A 154 -0.03 26.86 -2.48
N HIS A 155 0.39 28.13 -2.59
CA HIS A 155 0.93 28.89 -1.47
C HIS A 155 -0.12 29.10 -0.37
N ARG A 156 -1.34 29.52 -0.74
CA ARG A 156 -2.44 29.71 0.23
C ARG A 156 -2.83 28.40 0.89
N PHE A 157 -2.90 27.30 0.14
CA PHE A 157 -3.23 26.00 0.68
C PHE A 157 -2.15 25.52 1.66
N ALA A 158 -0.87 25.64 1.30
CA ALA A 158 0.25 25.30 2.16
C ALA A 158 0.20 26.09 3.48
N ALA A 159 0.01 27.41 3.41
CA ALA A 159 -0.14 28.26 4.59
C ALA A 159 -1.36 27.88 5.43
N HIS A 160 -2.47 27.50 4.80
CA HIS A 160 -3.70 27.10 5.49
C HIS A 160 -3.56 25.78 6.25
N VAL A 161 -2.81 24.81 5.70
CA VAL A 161 -2.62 23.49 6.34
C VAL A 161 -1.38 23.42 7.24
N GLN A 162 -0.52 24.44 7.21
CA GLN A 162 0.70 24.48 8.00
C GLN A 162 0.39 24.43 9.50
N GLY A 163 1.00 23.48 10.20
CA GLY A 163 0.82 23.31 11.65
C GLY A 163 -0.46 22.57 12.05
N LEU A 164 -1.31 22.16 11.10
CA LEU A 164 -2.43 21.26 11.37
C LEU A 164 -1.94 19.81 11.57
N PRO A 165 -2.61 19.00 12.40
CA PRO A 165 -2.32 17.57 12.47
C PRO A 165 -2.76 16.92 11.15
N PHE A 166 -2.03 15.89 10.71
CA PHE A 166 -2.31 15.18 9.45
C PHE A 166 -2.20 16.05 8.20
N ALA A 167 -1.46 17.18 8.26
CA ALA A 167 -1.20 17.98 7.08
C ALA A 167 -0.69 17.09 5.94
N PRO A 168 -1.17 17.27 4.69
CA PRO A 168 -0.82 16.42 3.55
C PRO A 168 0.57 16.76 2.97
N VAL A 169 1.53 16.97 3.87
CA VAL A 169 2.85 17.49 3.60
C VAL A 169 3.83 16.69 4.45
N PHE A 170 4.88 16.19 3.83
CA PHE A 170 5.92 15.40 4.48
C PHE A 170 7.16 16.25 4.69
N GLU A 171 7.51 16.50 5.95
CA GLU A 171 8.60 17.40 6.30
C GLU A 171 9.94 16.65 6.33
N LEU A 172 10.87 16.97 5.41
CA LEU A 172 12.12 16.21 5.23
C LEU A 172 13.34 16.82 5.92
N ALA A 173 13.27 18.09 6.28
CA ALA A 173 14.30 18.80 7.02
C ALA A 173 13.66 19.88 7.90
N GLY A 174 13.95 19.84 9.20
CA GLY A 174 13.67 20.96 10.11
C GLY A 174 14.79 21.99 10.02
N GLY A 175 14.46 23.28 9.96
CA GLY A 175 15.44 24.37 9.86
C GLY A 175 14.80 25.68 9.40
N HIS A 176 15.63 26.67 9.08
CA HIS A 176 15.18 28.00 8.62
C HIS A 176 14.47 27.98 7.25
N THR A 177 14.73 26.96 6.43
CA THR A 177 14.03 26.70 5.16
C THR A 177 13.51 25.26 5.16
N PRO A 178 12.32 25.00 5.75
CA PRO A 178 11.78 23.65 5.82
C PRO A 178 11.49 23.13 4.41
N VAL A 179 12.20 22.07 4.01
CA VAL A 179 11.95 21.37 2.75
C VAL A 179 10.87 20.34 3.00
N SER A 180 9.77 20.48 2.27
CA SER A 180 8.64 19.58 2.36
C SER A 180 8.26 19.03 0.99
N ILE A 181 7.65 17.85 0.99
CA ILE A 181 7.12 17.21 -0.22
C ILE A 181 5.62 17.00 -0.02
N GLY A 182 4.82 17.37 -1.02
CA GLY A 182 3.38 17.19 -0.96
C GLY A 182 2.98 15.71 -1.00
N LEU A 183 1.82 15.38 -0.46
CA LEU A 183 1.24 14.03 -0.55
C LEU A 183 1.19 13.52 -2.00
N GLY A 184 0.81 14.36 -2.97
CA GLY A 184 0.73 13.97 -4.38
C GLY A 184 2.08 13.48 -4.93
N ASP A 185 3.14 14.23 -4.69
CA ASP A 185 4.51 13.86 -5.05
C ASP A 185 4.95 12.56 -4.39
N LEU A 186 4.69 12.39 -3.09
CA LEU A 186 5.02 11.16 -2.36
C LEU A 186 4.30 9.94 -2.94
N VAL A 187 3.01 10.09 -3.26
CA VAL A 187 2.24 9.02 -3.89
C VAL A 187 2.85 8.67 -5.25
N MET A 188 3.26 9.64 -6.07
CA MET A 188 3.91 9.37 -7.35
C MET A 188 5.28 8.68 -7.19
N LEU A 189 6.09 9.12 -6.23
CA LEU A 189 7.37 8.51 -5.88
C LEU A 189 7.23 7.05 -5.42
N ALA A 190 6.15 6.71 -4.73
CA ALA A 190 5.89 5.33 -4.29
C ALA A 190 5.20 4.47 -5.38
N VAL A 191 4.17 5.01 -6.02
CA VAL A 191 3.30 4.27 -6.97
C VAL A 191 4.02 3.97 -8.27
N PHE A 192 4.76 4.93 -8.84
CA PHE A 192 5.35 4.74 -10.16
C PHE A 192 6.38 3.59 -10.18
N PRO A 193 7.34 3.49 -9.24
CA PRO A 193 8.24 2.34 -9.18
C PRO A 193 7.52 0.99 -9.03
N LEU A 194 6.47 0.93 -8.22
CA LEU A 194 5.64 -0.28 -8.07
C LEU A 194 4.91 -0.63 -9.37
N ALA A 195 4.35 0.36 -10.05
CA ALA A 195 3.67 0.16 -11.33
C ALA A 195 4.65 -0.29 -12.43
N MET A 196 5.88 0.24 -12.43
CA MET A 196 6.95 -0.15 -13.36
C MET A 196 7.48 -1.55 -13.07
N ASP A 197 7.66 -1.92 -11.80
CA ASP A 197 7.99 -3.29 -11.39
C ASP A 197 6.92 -4.26 -11.88
N LYS A 198 5.65 -3.93 -11.65
CA LYS A 198 4.53 -4.73 -12.13
C LYS A 198 4.55 -4.84 -13.65
N ALA A 199 4.55 -3.73 -14.37
CA ALA A 199 4.38 -3.69 -15.82
C ALA A 199 5.56 -4.28 -16.60
N PHE A 200 6.79 -3.99 -16.18
CA PHE A 200 8.01 -4.25 -16.96
C PHE A 200 9.11 -5.02 -16.22
N GLY A 201 8.90 -5.35 -14.94
CA GLY A 201 9.82 -6.18 -14.15
C GLY A 201 10.71 -5.41 -13.19
N ARG A 202 11.41 -6.16 -12.34
CA ARG A 202 12.19 -5.63 -11.20
C ARG A 202 13.22 -4.58 -11.58
N ARG A 203 13.91 -4.76 -12.71
CA ARG A 203 14.90 -3.79 -13.19
C ARG A 203 14.26 -2.45 -13.52
N ALA A 204 13.06 -2.45 -14.12
CA ALA A 204 12.34 -1.23 -14.44
C ALA A 204 11.83 -0.54 -13.16
N GLY A 205 11.32 -1.29 -12.19
CA GLY A 205 10.92 -0.76 -10.89
C GLY A 205 12.07 -0.12 -10.11
N ILE A 206 13.23 -0.81 -10.04
CA ILE A 206 14.43 -0.27 -9.38
C ILE A 206 14.95 0.98 -10.11
N ALA A 207 14.97 0.97 -11.44
CA ALA A 207 15.37 2.14 -12.22
C ALA A 207 14.45 3.34 -11.95
N ALA A 208 13.14 3.13 -11.93
CA ALA A 208 12.16 4.17 -11.60
C ALA A 208 12.34 4.69 -10.16
N ALA A 209 12.57 3.81 -9.19
CA ALA A 209 12.87 4.18 -7.80
C ALA A 209 14.15 5.02 -7.70
N ALA A 210 15.24 4.56 -8.32
CA ALA A 210 16.52 5.24 -8.30
C ALA A 210 16.43 6.63 -8.95
N THR A 211 15.71 6.75 -10.07
CA THR A 211 15.48 8.05 -10.70
C THR A 211 14.61 8.96 -9.84
N GLY A 212 13.55 8.46 -9.21
CA GLY A 212 12.74 9.26 -8.28
C GLY A 212 13.58 9.83 -7.12
N VAL A 213 14.42 8.99 -6.50
CA VAL A 213 15.37 9.43 -5.46
C VAL A 213 16.37 10.43 -5.99
N ALA A 214 16.92 10.21 -7.19
CA ALA A 214 17.87 11.12 -7.82
C ALA A 214 17.26 12.50 -8.15
N VAL A 215 16.03 12.53 -8.65
CA VAL A 215 15.28 13.78 -8.91
C VAL A 215 15.06 14.53 -7.59
N CYS A 216 14.61 13.84 -6.54
CA CYS A 216 14.48 14.46 -5.22
C CYS A 216 15.81 15.01 -4.73
N ALA A 217 16.89 14.22 -4.81
CA ALA A 217 18.23 14.66 -4.43
C ALA A 217 18.66 15.92 -5.19
N GLY A 218 18.46 15.97 -6.50
CA GLY A 218 18.79 17.10 -7.35
C GLY A 218 18.00 18.35 -6.98
N VAL A 219 16.69 18.25 -6.78
CA VAL A 219 15.85 19.37 -6.32
C VAL A 219 16.31 19.86 -4.94
N GLY A 220 16.63 18.95 -4.03
CA GLY A 220 17.17 19.31 -2.71
C GLY A 220 18.51 20.04 -2.80
N MET A 221 19.40 19.63 -3.70
CA MET A 221 20.67 20.30 -3.93
C MET A 221 20.47 21.72 -4.49
N LEU A 222 19.47 21.95 -5.35
CA LEU A 222 19.15 23.29 -5.85
C LEU A 222 18.73 24.24 -4.71
N PHE A 223 17.93 23.76 -3.75
CA PHE A 223 17.58 24.53 -2.56
C PHE A 223 18.79 24.83 -1.67
N VAL A 224 19.65 23.82 -1.43
CA VAL A 224 20.88 24.02 -0.63
C VAL A 224 21.83 25.01 -1.30
N ALA A 225 21.90 25.01 -2.63
CA ALA A 225 22.73 25.92 -3.40
C ALA A 225 22.15 27.35 -3.51
N GLY A 226 20.94 27.61 -2.99
CA GLY A 226 20.26 28.90 -3.15
C GLY A 226 19.89 29.21 -4.60
N ALA A 227 19.83 28.20 -5.47
CA ALA A 227 19.42 28.36 -6.87
C ALA A 227 17.89 28.34 -7.05
N ALA A 228 17.15 27.99 -5.99
CA ALA A 228 15.70 27.99 -5.94
C ALA A 228 15.24 28.70 -4.67
N ASP A 229 14.67 29.90 -4.83
CA ASP A 229 14.24 30.75 -3.72
C ASP A 229 12.78 30.49 -3.27
N SER A 230 12.03 29.74 -4.07
CA SER A 230 10.60 29.48 -3.88
C SER A 230 10.26 28.00 -4.06
N SER A 231 9.09 27.59 -3.55
CA SER A 231 8.58 26.22 -3.62
C SER A 231 8.56 25.71 -5.06
N LEU A 232 9.52 24.87 -5.42
CA LEU A 232 9.57 24.19 -6.71
C LEU A 232 8.65 22.96 -6.65
N PRO A 233 7.54 22.92 -7.41
CA PRO A 233 6.63 21.77 -7.37
C PRO A 233 7.35 20.58 -7.97
N LEU A 234 7.59 19.54 -7.17
CA LEU A 234 8.46 18.43 -7.56
C LEU A 234 7.93 17.72 -8.82
N LEU A 235 6.61 17.62 -8.99
CA LEU A 235 5.96 17.08 -10.17
C LEU A 235 6.25 17.81 -11.49
N THR A 236 6.69 19.07 -11.46
CA THR A 236 7.13 19.77 -12.69
C THR A 236 8.37 19.12 -13.31
N VAL A 237 9.24 18.54 -12.48
CA VAL A 237 10.43 17.79 -12.90
C VAL A 237 10.15 16.29 -12.95
N LEU A 238 9.50 15.77 -11.90
CA LEU A 238 9.25 14.34 -11.74
C LEU A 238 8.30 13.79 -12.81
N GLY A 239 7.25 14.52 -13.18
CA GLY A 239 6.25 14.01 -14.11
C GLY A 239 6.75 13.81 -15.54
N PRO A 240 7.48 14.75 -16.16
CA PRO A 240 8.13 14.52 -17.45
C PRO A 240 9.08 13.32 -17.42
N VAL A 241 9.79 13.10 -16.32
CA VAL A 241 10.66 11.94 -16.12
C VAL A 241 9.85 10.64 -16.06
N ILE A 242 8.75 10.61 -15.30
CA ILE A 242 7.80 9.49 -15.22
C ILE A 242 7.28 9.12 -16.62
N VAL A 243 6.79 10.12 -17.38
CA VAL A 243 6.25 9.93 -18.72
C VAL A 243 7.33 9.41 -19.68
N THR A 244 8.52 10.00 -19.64
CA THR A 244 9.65 9.58 -20.49
C THR A 244 10.05 8.14 -20.22
N GLN A 245 10.22 7.77 -18.95
CA GLN A 245 10.55 6.39 -18.57
C GLN A 245 9.48 5.41 -19.02
N TYR A 246 8.21 5.76 -18.85
CA TYR A 246 7.10 4.95 -19.32
C TYR A 246 7.15 4.74 -20.83
N VAL A 247 7.26 5.82 -21.63
CA VAL A 247 7.28 5.76 -23.09
C VAL A 247 8.48 4.95 -23.60
N VAL A 248 9.66 5.16 -23.05
CA VAL A 248 10.88 4.40 -23.41
C VAL A 248 10.67 2.90 -23.16
N ARG A 249 10.18 2.53 -21.97
CA ARG A 249 9.93 1.11 -21.65
C ARG A 249 8.78 0.51 -22.48
N ARG A 250 7.74 1.30 -22.74
CA ARG A 250 6.60 0.90 -23.57
C ARG A 250 7.00 0.63 -25.01
N ARG A 251 7.96 1.39 -25.56
CA ARG A 251 8.51 1.16 -26.90
C ARG A 251 9.38 -0.09 -26.97
N SER A 252 10.11 -0.42 -25.90
CA SER A 252 10.96 -1.61 -25.86
C SER A 252 10.21 -2.91 -25.54
N VAL A 253 9.00 -2.85 -24.95
CA VAL A 253 8.25 -4.03 -24.50
C VAL A 253 6.83 -4.02 -25.05
N ALA A 254 6.46 -5.10 -25.77
CA ALA A 254 5.21 -5.20 -26.51
C ALA A 254 3.94 -4.97 -25.68
N ARG A 255 3.90 -5.37 -24.40
CA ARG A 255 2.72 -5.23 -23.54
C ARG A 255 3.06 -5.04 -22.06
N GLU A 256 2.30 -4.20 -21.36
CA GLU A 256 2.31 -4.12 -19.90
C GLU A 256 1.73 -5.39 -19.28
N ARG A 257 2.46 -5.95 -18.30
CA ARG A 257 1.97 -7.12 -17.56
C ARG A 257 0.74 -6.80 -16.71
N ARG A 258 -0.20 -7.73 -16.66
CA ARG A 258 -1.39 -7.64 -15.78
C ARG A 258 -1.05 -8.09 -14.35
N VAL A 259 -1.88 -7.69 -13.39
CA VAL A 259 -1.72 -8.09 -11.97
C VAL A 259 -1.66 -9.62 -11.83
N VAL A 260 -2.47 -10.36 -12.60
CA VAL A 260 -2.48 -11.83 -12.58
C VAL A 260 -1.12 -12.41 -12.98
N GLU A 261 -0.53 -11.90 -14.06
CA GLU A 261 0.77 -12.31 -14.59
C GLU A 261 1.93 -11.93 -13.64
N TRP A 262 1.83 -10.77 -13.00
CA TRP A 262 2.81 -10.33 -12.00
C TRP A 262 2.76 -11.20 -10.73
N ARG A 263 1.55 -11.56 -10.28
CA ARG A 263 1.35 -12.42 -9.11
C ARG A 263 1.79 -13.86 -9.37
N SER A 264 1.55 -14.40 -10.56
CA SER A 264 1.96 -15.78 -10.88
C SER A 264 3.48 -15.97 -10.88
N GLN A 265 4.26 -14.91 -11.12
CA GLN A 265 5.71 -14.92 -11.03
C GLN A 265 6.25 -14.65 -9.62
N THR A 266 5.44 -14.01 -8.78
CA THR A 266 5.81 -13.68 -7.39
C THR A 266 5.32 -14.73 -6.39
N ALA A 267 4.41 -15.62 -6.82
CA ALA A 267 4.00 -16.76 -6.03
C ALA A 267 5.22 -17.62 -5.71
N ALA A 268 5.44 -17.88 -4.41
CA ALA A 268 6.34 -18.92 -3.96
C ALA A 268 5.99 -20.24 -4.69
N PRO A 269 6.96 -21.15 -4.93
CA PRO A 269 6.70 -22.41 -5.62
C PRO A 269 5.44 -23.04 -5.04
N ALA A 270 4.51 -23.38 -5.94
CA ALA A 270 3.20 -23.86 -5.57
C ALA A 270 3.35 -24.93 -4.49
N ARG A 271 2.65 -24.73 -3.35
CA ARG A 271 2.43 -25.81 -2.39
C ARG A 271 1.88 -26.99 -3.22
N PRO A 272 2.49 -28.18 -3.18
CA PRO A 272 2.17 -29.26 -4.11
C PRO A 272 0.65 -29.46 -4.16
N THR A 273 0.09 -29.31 -5.36
CA THR A 273 -1.36 -29.38 -5.64
C THR A 273 -1.88 -30.81 -5.69
N GLY A 274 -1.08 -31.79 -5.25
CA GLY A 274 -1.57 -33.12 -4.94
C GLY A 274 -2.16 -33.14 -3.53
N PRO A 275 -3.05 -34.08 -3.20
CA PRO A 275 -3.29 -34.40 -1.80
C PRO A 275 -1.94 -34.65 -1.17
N ALA A 276 -1.66 -34.06 0.00
CA ALA A 276 -0.45 -34.39 0.73
C ALA A 276 -0.34 -35.92 0.80
N PRO A 277 0.84 -36.55 0.71
CA PRO A 277 0.98 -38.01 0.74
C PRO A 277 0.18 -38.66 1.88
N ALA A 278 0.07 -37.95 3.02
CA ALA A 278 -0.79 -38.32 4.15
C ALA A 278 -2.29 -38.37 3.84
N VAL A 279 -2.82 -37.46 3.01
CA VAL A 279 -4.23 -37.48 2.55
C VAL A 279 -4.47 -38.59 1.55
N SER A 280 -3.56 -38.81 0.59
CA SER A 280 -3.67 -39.94 -0.35
C SER A 280 -3.59 -41.28 0.37
N ALA A 281 -2.67 -41.43 1.32
CA ALA A 281 -2.56 -42.61 2.18
C ALA A 281 -3.83 -42.80 3.02
N ALA A 282 -4.34 -41.72 3.62
CA ALA A 282 -5.58 -41.78 4.39
C ALA A 282 -6.80 -42.13 3.54
N LEU A 283 -6.85 -41.77 2.26
CA LEU A 283 -7.92 -42.20 1.33
C LEU A 283 -7.80 -43.68 0.94
N ALA A 284 -6.60 -44.26 0.96
CA ALA A 284 -6.36 -45.67 0.66
C ALA A 284 -6.69 -46.63 1.82
N VAL A 285 -6.79 -46.12 3.07
CA VAL A 285 -7.15 -46.94 4.23
C VAL A 285 -8.52 -47.59 4.03
N ALA A 286 -8.65 -48.88 4.31
CA ALA A 286 -9.93 -49.57 4.23
C ALA A 286 -10.92 -49.00 5.25
N ILE A 287 -12.18 -48.83 4.86
CA ILE A 287 -13.23 -48.37 5.77
C ILE A 287 -13.70 -49.57 6.60
N PRO A 288 -13.54 -49.56 7.93
CA PRO A 288 -14.01 -50.67 8.75
C PRO A 288 -15.54 -50.78 8.72
N GLU A 289 -16.06 -52.00 8.76
CA GLU A 289 -17.52 -52.26 8.67
C GLU A 289 -18.32 -51.59 9.78
N TRP A 290 -17.71 -51.39 10.95
CA TRP A 290 -18.33 -50.79 12.14
C TRP A 290 -18.53 -49.26 12.09
N VAL A 291 -18.03 -48.57 11.06
CA VAL A 291 -18.20 -47.11 10.90
C VAL A 291 -19.50 -46.81 10.16
N SER A 292 -20.41 -45.97 10.66
CA SER A 292 -21.67 -45.75 9.93
C SER A 292 -21.49 -44.85 8.70
N ALA A 293 -22.38 -44.97 7.70
CA ALA A 293 -22.39 -44.04 6.58
C ALA A 293 -22.63 -42.60 7.08
N GLY A 294 -21.77 -41.66 6.69
CA GLY A 294 -21.82 -40.27 7.16
C GLY A 294 -20.96 -39.96 8.39
N ASP A 295 -20.39 -40.97 9.06
CA ASP A 295 -19.44 -40.77 10.16
C ASP A 295 -18.08 -40.30 9.63
N TRP A 296 -17.39 -39.50 10.45
CA TRP A 296 -16.02 -39.06 10.21
C TRP A 296 -15.04 -40.00 10.88
N MET A 297 -13.98 -40.38 10.16
CA MET A 297 -12.87 -41.19 10.65
C MET A 297 -11.61 -40.32 10.75
N ALA A 298 -10.91 -40.40 11.88
CA ALA A 298 -9.56 -39.91 12.08
C ALA A 298 -8.57 -41.03 11.77
N ILE A 299 -7.60 -40.75 10.90
CA ILE A 299 -6.63 -41.72 10.36
C ILE A 299 -5.23 -41.23 10.63
N ASP A 300 -4.42 -42.13 11.19
CA ASP A 300 -2.99 -41.94 11.39
C ASP A 300 -2.26 -43.12 10.75
N GLY A 301 -1.41 -42.83 9.76
CA GLY A 301 -0.83 -43.85 8.90
C GLY A 301 -1.87 -44.68 8.15
N ASP A 302 -1.89 -45.99 8.42
CA ASP A 302 -2.75 -47.01 7.80
C ASP A 302 -3.96 -47.40 8.68
N ARG A 303 -4.18 -46.72 9.81
CA ARG A 303 -5.18 -47.11 10.81
C ARG A 303 -6.19 -46.01 11.09
N VAL A 304 -7.44 -46.42 11.28
CA VAL A 304 -8.48 -45.57 11.87
C VAL A 304 -8.23 -45.50 13.37
N VAL A 305 -7.87 -44.31 13.85
CA VAL A 305 -7.54 -44.04 15.26
C VAL A 305 -8.70 -43.41 16.03
N GLY A 306 -9.73 -42.90 15.37
CA GLY A 306 -10.96 -42.43 16.02
C GLY A 306 -12.12 -42.19 15.06
N VAL A 307 -13.35 -42.13 15.57
CA VAL A 307 -14.59 -41.95 14.79
C VAL A 307 -15.56 -41.00 15.49
N GLY A 308 -16.35 -40.25 14.72
CA GLY A 308 -17.45 -39.46 15.27
C GLY A 308 -18.33 -38.81 14.21
N SER A 309 -19.49 -38.30 14.62
CA SER A 309 -20.47 -37.67 13.71
C SER A 309 -20.02 -36.32 13.13
N ALA A 310 -18.88 -35.79 13.57
CA ALA A 310 -18.26 -34.57 13.06
C ALA A 310 -16.72 -34.70 13.06
N PRO A 311 -15.99 -33.95 12.20
CA PRO A 311 -14.53 -34.03 12.12
C PRO A 311 -13.83 -33.77 13.47
N GLY A 312 -14.38 -32.85 14.26
CA GLY A 312 -13.86 -32.53 15.59
C GLY A 312 -14.04 -33.67 16.61
N LEU A 313 -15.14 -34.43 16.49
CA LEU A 313 -15.43 -35.56 17.38
C LEU A 313 -14.55 -36.77 17.04
N ALA A 314 -14.31 -37.04 15.76
CA ALA A 314 -13.37 -38.08 15.35
C ALA A 314 -11.94 -37.82 15.87
N ARG A 315 -11.48 -36.56 15.84
CA ARG A 315 -10.19 -36.14 16.42
C ARG A 315 -10.17 -36.16 17.95
N LYS A 316 -11.34 -36.05 18.59
CA LYS A 316 -11.46 -36.13 20.04
C LYS A 316 -11.38 -37.59 20.49
N ASP A 317 -12.15 -38.48 19.87
CA ASP A 317 -12.09 -39.93 20.09
C ASP A 317 -10.67 -40.48 19.83
N ALA A 318 -9.99 -40.01 18.78
CA ALA A 318 -8.59 -40.38 18.53
C ALA A 318 -7.64 -40.00 19.68
N ARG A 319 -7.83 -38.81 20.27
CA ARG A 319 -7.01 -38.36 21.41
C ARG A 319 -7.35 -39.14 22.70
N GLU A 320 -8.62 -39.43 22.93
CA GLU A 320 -9.07 -40.26 24.06
C GLU A 320 -8.51 -41.69 23.98
N ARG A 321 -8.27 -42.20 22.76
CA ARG A 321 -7.60 -43.48 22.50
C ARG A 321 -6.07 -43.41 22.48
N GLY A 322 -5.48 -42.28 22.85
CA GLY A 322 -4.04 -42.11 22.99
C GLY A 322 -3.27 -41.73 21.72
N CYS A 323 -3.95 -41.32 20.64
CA CYS A 323 -3.28 -40.78 19.46
C CYS A 323 -2.77 -39.35 19.75
N LEU A 324 -1.44 -39.21 19.84
CA LEU A 324 -0.76 -37.93 20.10
C LEU A 324 -0.46 -37.14 18.81
N ALA A 325 -0.50 -37.80 17.65
CA ALA A 325 -0.34 -37.17 16.35
C ALA A 325 -1.61 -36.39 15.95
N VAL A 326 -1.52 -35.54 14.92
CA VAL A 326 -2.69 -34.86 14.33
C VAL A 326 -3.21 -35.71 13.17
N PRO A 327 -4.27 -36.53 13.38
CA PRO A 327 -4.75 -37.44 12.34
C PRO A 327 -5.46 -36.69 11.21
N VAL A 328 -5.37 -37.25 10.00
CA VAL A 328 -6.16 -36.84 8.84
C VAL A 328 -7.60 -37.30 9.06
N VAL A 329 -8.58 -36.44 8.80
CA VAL A 329 -9.99 -36.79 8.93
C VAL A 329 -10.65 -36.91 7.56
N ARG A 330 -11.41 -37.98 7.35
CA ARG A 330 -12.22 -38.21 6.14
C ARG A 330 -13.60 -38.72 6.53
N GLN A 331 -14.60 -38.48 5.70
CA GLN A 331 -15.96 -39.00 5.88
C GLN A 331 -16.09 -40.37 5.20
N ARG A 332 -16.89 -41.28 5.78
CA ARG A 332 -17.34 -42.51 5.10
C ARG A 332 -18.40 -42.21 4.06
#